data_AF-A0A932CWY8-F1
#
_entry.id   AF-A0A932CWY8-F1
#
_cell.length_a   1.000
_cell.length_b   1.000
_cell.length_c   1.000
_cell.angle_alpha   90.00
_cell.angle_beta   90.00
_cell.angle_gamma   90.00
#
_symmetry.space_group_name_H-M   'P 1'
#
loop_
_entity.id
_entity.type
_entity.pdbx_description
1 polymer ?
#
loop_
_entity_poly.entity_id
_entity_poly.type
_entity_poly.pdbx_seq_one_letter_code
_entity_poly.pdbx_strand_id
1 'polypeptide(L)' 'MLLDPATRRAARDLARHYECSTSEAIRRAVVRQREAVIGVPAALRGRRTRALRRLFVLFERADPDREIRRLKAEDAGF' A
#
# COMPACT_ATOMS: atom_id res chain seq x y z
N MET A 1 -22.26 -17.27 -7.93
CA MET A 1 -21.72 -16.30 -6.94
C MET A 1 -21.39 -17.07 -5.66
N LEU A 2 -20.13 -17.47 -5.47
CA LEU A 2 -19.67 -18.45 -4.48
C LEU A 2 -19.40 -17.80 -3.10
N LEU A 3 -20.43 -17.30 -2.42
CA LEU A 3 -20.33 -16.97 -0.99
C LEU A 3 -21.46 -17.69 -0.27
N ASP A 4 -21.10 -18.47 0.73
CA ASP A 4 -22.07 -19.14 1.59
C ASP A 4 -22.96 -18.09 2.31
N PRO A 5 -24.15 -18.50 2.78
CA PRO A 5 -25.10 -17.57 3.39
C PRO A 5 -24.54 -16.81 4.60
N ALA A 6 -23.65 -17.43 5.39
CA ALA A 6 -23.06 -16.80 6.56
C ALA A 6 -22.05 -15.71 6.16
N THR A 7 -21.17 -16.00 5.20
CA THR A 7 -20.21 -15.01 4.68
C THR A 7 -20.92 -13.81 4.04
N ARG A 8 -22.05 -14.05 3.35
CA ARG A 8 -22.85 -12.97 2.77
C ARG A 8 -23.49 -12.08 3.84
N ARG A 9 -23.92 -12.66 4.96
CA ARG A 9 -24.49 -11.92 6.09
C ARG A 9 -23.41 -11.09 6.77
N ALA A 10 -22.27 -11.71 7.08
CA ALA A 10 -21.11 -11.02 7.65
C ALA A 10 -20.65 -9.84 6.79
N ALA A 11 -20.57 -10.01 5.46
CA ALA A 11 -20.20 -8.92 4.55
C ALA A 11 -21.19 -7.74 4.58
N ARG A 12 -22.50 -8.01 4.71
CA ARG A 12 -23.52 -6.95 4.84
C ARG A 12 -23.45 -6.24 6.18
N ASP A 13 -23.22 -6.97 7.26
CA ASP A 13 -23.07 -6.38 8.59
C ASP A 13 -21.81 -5.50 8.65
N LEU A 14 -20.72 -5.94 8.00
CA LEU A 14 -19.51 -5.15 7.83
C LEU A 14 -19.74 -3.88 7.01
N ALA A 15 -20.53 -3.97 5.94
CA ALA A 15 -20.88 -2.84 5.09
C ALA A 15 -21.69 -1.77 5.84
N ARG A 16 -22.63 -2.22 6.67
CA ARG A 16 -23.38 -1.33 7.59
C ARG A 16 -22.47 -0.67 8.59
N HIS A 17 -21.56 -1.43 9.21
CA HIS A 17 -20.62 -0.90 10.19
C HIS A 17 -19.66 0.14 9.61
N TYR A 18 -19.23 -0.03 8.35
CA TYR A 18 -18.34 0.91 7.67
C TYR A 18 -19.04 1.97 6.82
N GLU A 19 -20.37 2.01 6.84
CA GLU A 19 -21.21 2.91 6.03
C GLU A 19 -20.78 2.96 4.55
N CYS A 20 -20.48 1.80 3.98
CA CYS A 20 -19.99 1.69 2.60
C CYS A 20 -20.64 0.52 1.86
N SER A 21 -20.32 0.37 0.57
CA SER A 21 -20.81 -0.76 -0.22
C SER A 21 -20.24 -2.09 0.28
N THR A 22 -20.97 -3.18 0.08
CA THR A 22 -20.54 -4.53 0.48
C THR A 22 -19.20 -4.94 -0.12
N SER A 23 -18.94 -4.56 -1.38
CA SER A 23 -17.66 -4.83 -2.04
C SER A 23 -16.50 -4.06 -1.39
N GLU A 24 -16.71 -2.81 -1.02
CA GLU A 24 -15.72 -1.99 -0.32
C GLU A 24 -15.44 -2.50 1.10
N ALA A 25 -16.48 -2.95 1.80
CA ALA A 25 -16.35 -3.57 3.12
C ALA A 25 -15.51 -4.85 3.07
N ILE A 26 -15.78 -5.74 2.09
CA ILE A 26 -14.99 -6.96 1.86
C ILE A 26 -13.54 -6.59 1.53
N ARG A 27 -13.30 -5.63 0.63
CA ARG A 27 -11.95 -5.17 0.28
C ARG A 27 -11.19 -4.71 1.52
N ARG A 28 -11.80 -3.89 2.37
CA ARG A 28 -11.20 -3.41 3.63
C ARG A 28 -10.90 -4.54 4.59
N ALA A 29 -11.80 -5.51 4.72
CA ALA A 29 -11.61 -6.70 5.56
C ALA A 29 -10.40 -7.53 5.10
N VAL A 30 -10.30 -7.81 3.80
CA VAL A 30 -9.21 -8.60 3.23
C VAL A 30 -7.87 -7.87 3.37
N VAL A 31 -7.83 -6.55 3.13
CA VAL A 31 -6.62 -5.76 3.34
C VAL A 31 -6.20 -5.77 4.81
N ARG A 32 -7.13 -5.55 5.74
CA ARG A 32 -6.82 -5.62 7.19
C ARG A 32 -6.34 -7.00 7.59
N GLN A 33 -6.97 -8.07 7.10
CA GLN A 33 -6.55 -9.44 7.41
C GLN A 33 -5.16 -9.73 6.84
N ARG A 34 -4.89 -9.33 5.60
CA ARG A 34 -3.55 -9.42 5.00
C ARG A 34 -2.53 -8.62 5.82
N GLU A 35 -2.91 -7.45 6.34
CA GLU A 35 -2.05 -6.65 7.20
C GLU A 35 -1.83 -7.28 8.59
N ALA A 36 -2.80 -7.97 9.14
CA ALA A 36 -2.66 -8.68 10.41
C ALA A 36 -1.82 -9.96 10.27
N VAL A 37 -1.94 -10.67 9.13
CA VAL A 37 -1.30 -11.98 8.90
C VAL A 37 0.09 -11.84 8.24
N ILE A 38 0.25 -10.92 7.30
CA ILE A 38 1.47 -10.74 6.47
C ILE A 38 2.04 -9.31 6.63
N GLY A 39 1.28 -8.39 7.23
CA GLY A 39 1.52 -6.97 7.08
C GLY A 39 2.81 -6.48 7.73
N VAL A 40 3.56 -5.78 6.89
CA VAL A 40 4.54 -4.78 7.31
C VAL A 40 3.83 -3.78 8.25
N PRO A 41 4.30 -3.58 9.50
CA PRO A 41 3.61 -2.77 10.52
C PRO A 41 3.22 -1.39 10.00
N ALA A 42 2.14 -0.81 10.52
CA ALA A 42 1.69 0.55 10.14
C ALA A 42 2.82 1.60 10.25
N ALA A 43 3.72 1.42 11.22
CA ALA A 43 4.95 2.22 11.36
C ALA A 43 5.88 2.12 10.15
N LEU A 44 6.07 0.91 9.57
CA LEU A 44 6.83 0.73 8.34
C LEU A 44 6.10 1.28 7.12
N ARG A 45 4.76 1.21 7.04
CA ARG A 45 4.01 1.89 5.97
C ARG A 45 4.29 3.38 5.97
N GLY A 46 4.21 4.02 7.15
CA GLY A 46 4.56 5.43 7.30
C GLY A 46 6.02 5.73 6.95
N ARG A 47 6.95 4.80 7.23
CA ARG A 47 8.35 4.92 6.77
C ARG A 47 8.47 4.83 5.25
N ARG A 48 7.79 3.88 4.60
CA ARG A 48 7.81 3.73 3.12
C ARG A 48 7.20 4.92 2.42
N THR A 49 6.05 5.42 2.87
CA THR A 49 5.43 6.62 2.28
C THR A 49 6.33 7.85 2.42
N ARG A 50 7.01 8.02 3.57
CA ARG A 50 7.98 9.10 3.76
C ARG A 50 9.21 8.95 2.86
N ALA A 51 9.74 7.74 2.73
CA ALA A 51 10.86 7.47 1.83
C ALA A 51 10.49 7.77 0.37
N LEU A 52 9.32 7.32 -0.10
CA LEU A 52 8.84 7.58 -1.46
C LEU A 52 8.60 9.08 -1.70
N ARG A 53 8.01 9.81 -0.75
CA ARG A 53 7.86 11.28 -0.86
C ARG A 53 9.22 11.98 -0.95
N ARG A 54 10.21 11.56 -0.17
CA ARG A 54 11.57 12.12 -0.26
C ARG A 54 12.21 11.83 -1.62
N LEU A 55 12.08 10.60 -2.12
CA LEU A 55 12.54 10.25 -3.45
C LEU A 55 11.85 11.09 -4.52
N PHE A 56 10.53 11.25 -4.47
CA PHE A 56 9.82 12.12 -5.40
C PHE A 56 10.28 13.57 -5.33
N VAL A 57 10.53 14.14 -4.15
CA VAL A 57 11.07 15.51 -4.03
C VAL A 57 12.49 15.61 -4.59
N LEU A 58 13.32 14.58 -4.39
CA LEU A 58 14.67 14.52 -4.96
C LEU A 58 14.63 14.44 -6.50
N PHE A 59 13.70 13.66 -7.05
CA PHE A 59 13.54 13.46 -8.49
C PHE A 59 12.65 14.51 -9.19
N GLU A 60 11.79 15.26 -8.49
CA GLU A 60 11.01 16.36 -9.08
C GLU A 60 11.90 17.54 -9.50
N ARG A 61 13.07 17.66 -8.87
CA ARG A 61 14.06 18.72 -9.17
C ARG A 61 15.28 18.21 -9.92
N ALA A 62 15.38 16.90 -10.15
CA ALA A 62 16.51 16.27 -10.81
C ALA A 62 16.01 15.36 -11.93
N ASP A 63 16.51 15.58 -13.15
CA ASP A 63 16.32 14.64 -14.26
C ASP A 63 16.71 13.22 -13.80
N PRO A 64 15.74 12.28 -13.69
CA PRO A 64 16.00 10.94 -13.16
C PRO A 64 17.10 10.20 -13.92
N ASP A 65 17.20 10.39 -15.24
CA ASP A 65 18.22 9.74 -16.07
C ASP A 65 19.61 10.35 -15.86
N ARG A 66 19.67 11.64 -15.52
CA ARG A 66 20.91 12.30 -15.11
C ARG A 66 21.38 11.82 -13.74
N GLU A 67 20.47 11.66 -12.79
CA GLU A 67 20.78 11.20 -11.44
C GLU A 67 21.26 9.74 -11.44
N ILE A 68 20.59 8.86 -12.21
CA ILE A 68 21.00 7.46 -12.38
C ILE A 68 22.41 7.37 -13.02
N ARG A 69 22.71 8.22 -14.01
CA ARG A 69 24.06 8.27 -14.62
C ARG A 69 25.12 8.73 -13.62
N ARG A 70 24.82 9.71 -12.77
CA ARG A 70 25.74 10.17 -11.72
C ARG A 70 26.04 9.05 -10.72
N LEU A 71 25.00 8.40 -10.19
CA LEU A 71 25.13 7.32 -9.22
C LEU A 71 25.92 6.12 -9.79
N LYS A 72 25.66 5.73 -11.04
CA LYS A 72 26.43 4.68 -11.71
C LYS A 72 27.90 5.05 -11.93
N ALA A 73 28.21 6.32 -12.16
CA ALA A 73 29.58 6.79 -12.28
C ALA A 73 30.31 6.84 -10.92
N GLU A 74 29.60 7.18 -9.84
CA GLU A 74 30.11 7.11 -8.47
C GLU A 74 30.38 5.65 -8.03
N ASP A 75 29.49 4.71 -8.38
CA ASP A 75 29.66 3.29 -8.07
C ASP A 75 30.77 2.61 -8.88
N ALA A 76 31.04 3.06 -10.12
CA ALA A 76 32.12 2.53 -10.96
C ALA A 76 33.54 2.90 -10.46
N GLY A 77 33.63 3.75 -9.43
CA GLY A 77 34.89 4.11 -8.76
C GLY A 77 35.32 3.17 -7.64
N PHE A 78 34.55 2.12 -7.34
CA PHE A 78 34.87 1.07 -6.36
C PHE A 78 35.39 -0.20 -7.02
#